data_AF-A0A8J7M5D3-F1
#
_entry.id   AF-A0A8J7M5D3-F1
#
_cell.length_a   1.000
_cell.length_b   1.000
_cell.length_c   1.000
_cell.angle_alpha   90.00
_cell.angle_beta   90.00
_cell.angle_gamma   90.00
#
_symmetry.space_group_name_H-M   'P 1'
#
loop_
_entity.id
_entity.type
_entity.pdbx_description
1 polymer ?
#
loop_
_entity_poly.entity_id
_entity_poly.type
_entity_poly.pdbx_seq_one_letter_code
_entity_poly.pdbx_strand_id
1 'polypeptide(L)'
;MMAGLLLGILALALVPVFMPELDPMVRWGFFLWYPTLAAVIALAGAVGGGEGASRHVPWWIRGGLIGAWMNFVATLLAPDVMRDFMHVAFGPDGIIASPFWFVAEGAAAGLLIGYLVMRFGGEGRQMADD
;
A
#
# COMPACT_ATOMS: atom_id res chain seq x y z
N MET A 1 -6.50 9.35 1.40
CA MET A 1 -7.60 8.64 0.72
C MET A 1 -7.49 8.72 -0.81
N MET A 2 -7.42 9.90 -1.43
CA MET A 2 -7.28 10.03 -2.91
C MET A 2 -6.03 9.35 -3.49
N ALA A 3 -4.88 9.43 -2.82
CA ALA A 3 -3.64 8.76 -3.28
C ALA A 3 -3.77 7.23 -3.41
N GLY A 4 -4.35 6.56 -2.42
CA GLY A 4 -4.61 5.12 -2.49
C GLY A 4 -5.73 4.75 -3.45
N LEU A 5 -6.69 5.65 -3.65
CA LEU A 5 -7.70 5.49 -4.70
C LEU A 5 -7.05 5.53 -6.09
N LEU A 6 -6.12 6.47 -6.34
CA LEU A 6 -5.37 6.55 -7.61
C LEU A 6 -4.47 5.34 -7.82
N LEU A 7 -3.79 4.86 -6.77
CA LEU A 7 -3.00 3.62 -6.84
C LEU A 7 -3.88 2.40 -7.06
N GLY A 8 -5.05 2.33 -6.42
CA GLY A 8 -6.05 1.28 -6.68
C GLY A 8 -6.57 1.31 -8.11
N ILE A 9 -6.92 2.48 -8.63
CA ILE A 9 -7.34 2.65 -10.04
C ILE A 9 -6.22 2.25 -11.01
N LEU A 10 -4.97 2.64 -10.71
CA LEU A 10 -3.82 2.22 -11.50
C LEU A 10 -3.65 0.70 -11.48
N ALA A 11 -3.76 0.07 -10.30
CA ALA A 11 -3.74 -1.39 -10.19
C ALA A 11 -4.88 -2.04 -11.00
N LEU A 12 -6.10 -1.50 -10.95
CA LEU A 12 -7.22 -1.97 -11.78
C LEU A 12 -6.98 -1.88 -13.28
N ALA A 13 -6.26 -0.84 -13.72
CA ALA A 13 -5.96 -0.64 -15.14
C ALA A 13 -4.81 -1.54 -15.61
N LEU A 14 -3.78 -1.73 -14.78
CA LEU A 14 -2.58 -2.49 -15.15
C LEU A 14 -2.77 -4.01 -15.00
N VAL A 15 -3.48 -4.48 -13.96
CA VAL A 15 -3.69 -5.90 -13.72
C VAL A 15 -4.33 -6.64 -14.91
N PRO A 16 -5.42 -6.19 -15.56
CA PRO A 16 -5.98 -6.89 -16.71
C PRO A 16 -5.09 -6.80 -17.96
N VAL A 17 -4.19 -5.82 -18.05
CA VAL A 17 -3.24 -5.68 -19.17
C VAL A 17 -2.09 -6.66 -19.04
N PHE A 18 -1.51 -6.80 -17.84
CA PHE A 18 -0.38 -7.70 -17.60
C PHE A 18 -0.80 -9.12 -17.23
N MET A 19 -2.01 -9.29 -16.69
CA MET A 19 -2.50 -10.55 -16.13
C MET A 19 -3.98 -10.80 -16.51
N PRO A 20 -4.28 -10.93 -17.80
CA PRO A 20 -5.63 -11.16 -18.31
C PRO A 20 -6.24 -12.51 -17.88
N GLU A 21 -5.43 -13.43 -17.37
CA GLU A 21 -5.84 -14.75 -16.86
C GLU A 21 -6.27 -14.72 -15.38
N LEU A 22 -5.96 -13.65 -14.62
CA LEU A 22 -6.28 -13.59 -13.19
C LEU A 22 -7.79 -13.66 -12.92
N ASP A 23 -8.17 -14.50 -11.96
CA ASP A 23 -9.54 -14.61 -11.46
C ASP A 23 -10.13 -13.22 -11.14
N PRO A 24 -11.32 -12.86 -11.65
CA PRO A 24 -11.94 -11.57 -11.38
C PRO A 24 -12.02 -11.20 -9.90
N MET A 25 -12.19 -12.17 -8.99
CA MET A 25 -12.24 -11.89 -7.56
C MET A 25 -10.89 -11.41 -7.01
N VAL A 26 -9.78 -11.97 -7.49
CA VAL A 26 -8.42 -11.52 -7.14
C VAL A 26 -8.17 -10.10 -7.64
N ARG A 27 -8.68 -9.72 -8.82
CA ARG A 27 -8.56 -8.35 -9.35
C ARG A 27 -9.27 -7.33 -8.48
N TRP A 28 -10.49 -7.65 -8.05
CA TRP A 28 -11.23 -6.83 -7.09
C TRP A 28 -10.52 -6.76 -5.73
N GLY A 29 -9.89 -7.86 -5.30
CA GLY A 29 -9.03 -7.89 -4.13
C GLY A 29 -7.89 -6.85 -4.22
N PHE A 30 -7.09 -6.91 -5.28
CA PHE A 30 -6.01 -5.93 -5.52
C PHE A 30 -6.52 -4.50 -5.64
N PHE A 31 -7.66 -4.29 -6.32
CA PHE A 31 -8.26 -2.97 -6.44
C PHE A 31 -8.58 -2.35 -5.08
N LEU A 32 -9.24 -3.09 -4.20
CA LEU A 32 -9.69 -2.62 -2.90
C LEU A 32 -8.55 -2.58 -1.87
N TRP A 33 -7.48 -3.34 -2.12
CA TRP A 33 -6.31 -3.40 -1.25
C TRP A 33 -5.59 -2.07 -1.10
N TYR A 34 -5.23 -1.40 -2.21
CA TYR A 34 -4.49 -0.14 -2.16
C TYR A 34 -5.27 1.05 -1.56
N PRO A 35 -6.57 1.23 -1.82
CA PRO A 35 -7.42 2.16 -1.07
C PRO A 35 -7.46 1.85 0.42
N THR A 36 -7.54 0.57 0.80
CA THR A 36 -7.53 0.14 2.21
C THR A 36 -6.20 0.48 2.87
N LEU A 37 -5.07 0.15 2.22
CA LEU A 37 -3.74 0.52 2.67
C LEU A 37 -3.63 2.04 2.90
N ALA A 38 -4.12 2.85 1.98
CA ALA A 38 -4.09 4.30 2.15
C ALA A 38 -5.04 4.84 3.22
N ALA A 39 -6.17 4.19 3.44
CA ALA A 39 -7.05 4.52 4.56
C ALA A 39 -6.36 4.22 5.90
N VAL A 40 -5.72 3.05 6.02
CA VAL A 40 -4.98 2.66 7.23
C VAL A 40 -3.82 3.62 7.50
N ILE A 41 -3.00 3.96 6.47
CA ILE A 41 -1.91 4.92 6.62
C ILE A 41 -2.43 6.32 7.01
N ALA A 42 -3.54 6.77 6.41
CA ALA A 42 -4.13 8.07 6.74
C ALA A 42 -4.71 8.10 8.17
N LEU A 43 -5.37 7.03 8.62
CA LEU A 43 -5.88 6.91 9.98
C LEU A 43 -4.75 6.88 11.01
N ALA A 44 -3.68 6.11 10.73
CA ALA A 44 -2.46 6.12 11.54
C ALA A 44 -1.76 7.49 11.54
N GLY A 45 -1.95 8.26 10.46
CA GLY A 45 -1.66 9.70 10.34
C GLY A 45 -2.41 10.54 11.36
N ALA A 46 -3.75 10.49 11.28
CA ALA A 46 -4.67 11.33 12.04
C ALA A 46 -4.61 11.07 13.55
N VAL A 47 -4.55 9.81 13.97
CA VAL A 47 -4.47 9.43 15.40
C VAL A 47 -3.13 9.85 16.03
N GLY A 48 -2.08 9.94 15.22
CA GLY A 48 -0.77 10.39 15.69
C GLY A 48 -0.70 11.89 15.97
N GLY A 49 -1.51 12.72 15.28
CA GLY A 49 -1.41 14.19 15.24
C GLY A 49 -2.13 14.95 16.37
N GLY A 50 -2.39 14.32 17.51
CA GLY A 50 -2.97 15.02 18.68
C GLY A 50 -1.96 15.92 19.39
N GLU A 51 -2.40 17.10 19.82
CA GLU A 51 -1.60 18.04 20.61
C GLU A 51 -1.04 17.35 21.88
N GLY A 52 0.29 17.16 21.93
CA GLY A 52 1.00 16.68 23.12
C GLY A 52 1.85 15.40 22.99
N ALA A 53 1.79 14.66 21.88
CA ALA A 53 2.54 13.40 21.76
C ALA A 53 3.98 13.59 21.25
N SER A 54 4.96 13.76 22.15
CA SER A 54 6.36 14.05 21.82
C SER A 54 7.20 12.92 21.19
N ARG A 55 6.60 11.89 20.59
CA ARG A 55 7.31 10.91 19.73
C ARG A 55 6.42 10.47 18.56
N HIS A 56 6.19 11.38 17.62
CA HIS A 56 5.60 11.00 16.34
C HIS A 56 6.61 10.14 15.58
N VAL A 57 6.25 8.88 15.28
CA VAL A 57 7.02 8.05 14.33
C VAL A 57 7.05 8.80 13.00
N PRO A 58 8.24 9.07 12.41
CA PRO A 58 8.34 9.80 11.15
C PRO A 58 7.44 9.19 10.08
N TRP A 59 6.77 10.02 9.28
CA TRP A 59 5.81 9.58 8.25
C TRP A 59 6.36 8.49 7.33
N TRP A 60 7.66 8.53 7.03
CA TRP A 60 8.33 7.57 6.15
C TRP A 60 8.54 6.22 6.84
N ILE A 61 8.86 6.21 8.15
CA ILE A 61 8.93 4.98 8.94
C ILE A 61 7.51 4.39 9.07
N ARG A 62 6.53 5.20 9.46
CA ARG A 62 5.14 4.75 9.65
C ARG A 62 4.54 4.22 8.36
N GLY A 63 4.60 5.00 7.27
CA GLY A 63 4.04 4.64 5.98
C GLY A 63 4.71 3.39 5.40
N GLY A 64 6.05 3.35 5.41
CA GLY A 64 6.81 2.20 4.94
C GLY A 64 6.54 0.94 5.77
N LEU A 65 6.51 1.04 7.10
CA LEU A 65 6.25 -0.12 7.97
C LEU A 65 4.84 -0.66 7.81
N ILE A 66 3.82 0.22 7.77
CA ILE A 66 2.43 -0.20 7.57
C ILE A 66 2.28 -0.87 6.20
N GLY A 67 2.83 -0.28 5.14
CA GLY A 67 2.79 -0.86 3.80
C GLY A 67 3.49 -2.20 3.69
N ALA A 68 4.71 -2.31 4.23
CA ALA A 68 5.44 -3.56 4.28
C ALA A 68 4.66 -4.63 5.05
N TRP A 69 4.14 -4.29 6.23
CA TRP A 69 3.41 -5.22 7.09
C TRP A 69 2.13 -5.72 6.43
N MET A 70 1.34 -4.82 5.85
CA MET A 70 0.10 -5.20 5.18
C MET A 70 0.39 -6.15 4.02
N ASN A 71 1.33 -5.81 3.14
CA ASN A 71 1.66 -6.67 2.00
C ASN A 71 2.32 -7.98 2.43
N PHE A 72 3.06 -8.00 3.54
CA PHE A 72 3.53 -9.23 4.15
C PHE A 72 2.37 -10.13 4.58
N VAL A 73 1.38 -9.58 5.28
CA VAL A 73 0.17 -10.34 5.66
C VAL A 73 -0.57 -10.83 4.41
N ALA A 74 -0.73 -10.02 3.37
CA ALA A 74 -1.35 -10.44 2.11
C ALA A 74 -0.59 -11.61 1.46
N THR A 75 0.76 -11.55 1.49
CA THR A 75 1.62 -12.62 0.98
C THR A 75 1.44 -13.92 1.76
N LEU A 76 1.26 -13.84 3.08
CA LEU A 76 1.02 -15.00 3.92
C LEU A 76 -0.40 -15.58 3.78
N LEU A 77 -1.40 -14.74 3.54
CA LEU A 77 -2.79 -15.17 3.39
C LEU A 77 -3.07 -15.84 2.03
N ALA A 78 -2.35 -15.44 0.99
CA ALA A 78 -2.54 -15.94 -0.37
C ALA A 78 -1.20 -16.28 -1.05
N PRO A 79 -0.43 -17.25 -0.52
CA PRO A 79 0.92 -17.53 -1.00
C PRO A 79 0.95 -18.02 -2.46
N ASP A 80 -0.02 -18.85 -2.85
CA ASP A 80 -0.10 -19.38 -4.22
C ASP A 80 -0.46 -18.26 -5.21
N VAL A 81 -1.45 -17.43 -4.87
CA VAL A 81 -1.86 -16.28 -5.70
C VAL A 81 -0.70 -15.29 -5.87
N MET A 82 0.05 -14.99 -4.80
CA MET A 82 1.20 -14.09 -4.90
C MET A 82 2.36 -14.70 -5.69
N ARG A 83 2.58 -16.01 -5.58
CA ARG A 83 3.60 -16.70 -6.39
C ARG A 83 3.25 -16.63 -7.87
N ASP A 84 2.01 -16.94 -8.23
CA ASP A 84 1.54 -16.89 -9.61
C ASP A 84 1.63 -15.46 -10.15
N PHE A 85 1.22 -14.47 -9.35
CA PHE A 85 1.37 -13.06 -9.68
C PHE A 85 2.83 -12.71 -9.99
N MET A 86 3.78 -13.10 -9.14
CA MET A 86 5.20 -12.82 -9.37
C MET A 86 5.75 -13.52 -10.62
N HIS A 87 5.35 -14.77 -10.87
CA HIS A 87 5.78 -15.50 -12.06
C HIS A 87 5.24 -14.90 -13.36
N VAL A 88 4.01 -14.41 -13.36
CA VAL A 88 3.45 -13.71 -14.53
C VAL A 88 4.13 -12.35 -14.74
N ALA A 89 4.40 -11.60 -13.66
CA ALA A 89 5.02 -10.27 -13.75
C ALA A 89 6.50 -10.32 -14.14
N PHE A 90 7.26 -11.29 -13.62
CA PHE A 90 8.72 -11.27 -13.65
C PHE A 90 9.37 -12.55 -14.19
N GLY A 91 8.56 -13.54 -14.57
CA GLY A 91 9.01 -14.84 -15.07
C GLY A 91 9.27 -15.88 -13.97
N PRO A 92 9.24 -17.19 -14.30
CA PRO A 92 9.50 -18.28 -13.36
C PRO A 92 10.88 -18.25 -12.72
N ASP A 93 11.90 -17.90 -13.52
CA ASP A 93 13.32 -17.94 -13.15
C ASP A 93 13.87 -16.56 -12.76
N GLY A 94 13.00 -15.57 -12.59
CA GLY A 94 13.41 -14.21 -12.24
C GLY A 94 14.00 -14.12 -10.83
N ILE A 95 15.06 -13.32 -10.65
CA ILE A 95 15.65 -13.01 -9.33
C ILE A 95 14.62 -12.37 -8.38
N ILE A 96 13.56 -11.79 -8.94
CA ILE A 96 12.44 -11.15 -8.24
C ILE A 96 11.15 -11.98 -8.25
N ALA A 97 11.21 -13.28 -8.59
CA ALA A 97 10.06 -14.19 -8.60
C ALA A 97 9.56 -14.58 -7.20
N SER A 98 10.31 -14.28 -6.13
CA SER A 98 9.89 -14.56 -4.76
C SER A 98 8.66 -13.70 -4.39
N PRO A 99 7.57 -14.30 -3.88
CA PRO A 99 6.38 -13.56 -3.44
C PRO A 99 6.68 -12.55 -2.32
N PHE A 100 7.77 -12.72 -1.56
CA PHE A 100 8.18 -11.75 -0.55
C PHE A 100 8.67 -10.41 -1.13
N TRP A 101 8.95 -10.31 -2.43
CA TRP A 101 9.19 -9.02 -3.07
C TRP A 101 7.95 -8.11 -3.03
N PHE A 102 6.77 -8.69 -2.87
CA PHE A 102 5.54 -7.92 -2.64
C PHE A 102 5.58 -7.12 -1.33
N VAL A 103 6.38 -7.54 -0.34
CA VAL A 103 6.61 -6.78 0.90
C VAL A 103 7.39 -5.49 0.61
N ALA A 104 8.40 -5.57 -0.27
CA ALA A 104 9.18 -4.41 -0.67
C ALA A 104 8.34 -3.43 -1.50
N GLU A 105 7.47 -3.94 -2.38
CA GLU A 105 6.46 -3.13 -3.07
C GLU A 105 5.55 -2.41 -2.07
N GLY A 106 5.04 -3.12 -1.07
CA GLY A 106 4.19 -2.54 -0.03
C GLY A 106 4.89 -1.45 0.75
N ALA A 107 6.17 -1.63 1.08
CA ALA A 107 6.98 -0.59 1.72
C ALA A 107 7.08 0.66 0.85
N ALA A 108 7.34 0.51 -0.46
CA ALA A 108 7.44 1.61 -1.40
C ALA A 108 6.09 2.33 -1.61
N ALA A 109 5.00 1.58 -1.78
CA ALA A 109 3.66 2.12 -1.86
C ALA A 109 3.27 2.86 -0.57
N GLY A 110 3.61 2.29 0.58
CA GLY A 110 3.38 2.90 1.89
C GLY A 110 4.16 4.20 2.10
N LEU A 111 5.41 4.27 1.62
CA LEU A 111 6.21 5.51 1.61
C LEU A 111 5.57 6.58 0.73
N LEU A 112 5.16 6.22 -0.50
CA LEU A 112 4.51 7.14 -1.43
C LEU A 112 3.20 7.68 -0.85
N ILE A 113 2.35 6.80 -0.33
CA ILE A 113 1.10 7.18 0.31
C ILE A 113 1.37 8.04 1.55
N GLY A 114 2.32 7.67 2.40
CA GLY A 114 2.71 8.42 3.58
C GLY A 114 3.17 9.84 3.23
N TYR A 115 3.99 9.98 2.18
CA TYR A 115 4.42 11.27 1.65
C TYR A 115 3.23 12.12 1.20
N LEU A 116 2.30 11.53 0.44
CA LEU A 116 1.12 12.23 -0.07
C LEU A 116 0.17 12.64 1.06
N VAL A 117 -0.01 11.80 2.09
CA VAL A 117 -0.79 12.13 3.28
C VAL A 117 -0.16 13.29 4.04
N MET A 118 1.15 13.28 4.26
CA MET A 118 1.87 14.38 4.91
C MET A 118 1.76 15.68 4.10
N ARG A 119 1.96 15.59 2.77
CA ARG A 119 2.04 16.75 1.88
C ARG A 119 0.70 17.45 1.63
N PHE A 120 -0.39 16.70 1.55
CA PHE A 120 -1.73 17.20 1.20
C PHE A 120 -2.75 17.13 2.34
N GLY A 121 -2.57 16.22 3.31
CA GLY A 121 -3.45 16.10 4.46
C GLY A 121 -3.07 17.00 5.62
N GLY A 122 -1.81 17.45 5.68
CA GLY A 122 -1.26 18.18 6.81
C GLY A 122 -1.16 17.28 8.05
N GLU A 123 0.04 17.09 8.59
CA GLU A 123 0.16 16.53 9.94
C GLU A 123 -0.36 17.58 10.93
N GLY A 124 -1.65 17.50 11.29
CA GLY A 124 -2.29 18.26 12.38
C GLY A 124 -2.33 19.78 12.27
N ARG A 125 -1.67 20.41 11.29
CA ARG A 125 -1.48 21.87 11.22
C ARG A 125 -2.65 22.70 10.71
N GLN A 126 -3.81 22.10 10.46
CA GLN A 126 -4.95 22.79 9.85
C GLN A 126 -6.24 22.73 10.67
N MET A 127 -6.21 22.23 11.91
CA MET A 127 -7.37 22.22 12.80
C MET A 127 -7.15 23.05 14.09
N ALA A 128 -6.17 23.96 14.09
CA ALA A 128 -5.84 24.81 15.25
C ALA A 128 -6.06 26.31 14.99
N ASP A 129 -6.56 26.70 13.81
CA ASP A 129 -6.74 28.11 13.42
C ASP A 129 -8.22 28.45 13.11
N ASP A 130 -9.20 27.85 13.80
CA ASP A 130 -10.60 28.32 13.87
C ASP A 130 -11.14 28.25 15.31
#